data_AF-A0A9E2B3B8-F1
#
_entry.id   AF-A0A9E2B3B8-F1
#
_cell.length_a   1.000
_cell.length_b   1.000
_cell.length_c   1.000
_cell.angle_alpha   90.00
_cell.angle_beta   90.00
_cell.angle_gamma   90.00
#
_symmetry.space_group_name_H-M   'P 1'
#
loop_
_entity.id
_entity.type
_entity.pdbx_description
1 polymer ?
#
loop_
_entity_poly.entity_id
_entity_poly.type
_entity_poly.pdbx_seq_one_letter_code
_entity_poly.pdbx_strand_id
1 'polypeptide(L)'
;MSNQTISLSDELYDYLLDVSLREHPVLQRLRAETMTLEMSNMQIAPEQGQFMALLVELLGARRIIEVGTFTGYSALCMAQAMPEGGELICCDLSEQWTEIGAPFWERAGVRQRIDLRIAPALETLDELLASGHAG
;
A
#
# COMPACT_ATOMS: atom_id res chain seq x y z
N MET A 1 -35.76 2.29 6.69
CA MET A 1 -34.35 2.68 6.94
C MET A 1 -33.73 1.55 7.75
N SER A 2 -32.71 0.87 7.23
CA SER A 2 -31.91 -0.08 8.04
C SER A 2 -31.07 0.73 9.03
N ASN A 3 -30.96 0.28 10.27
CA ASN A 3 -30.05 0.82 11.29
C ASN A 3 -28.80 -0.05 11.46
N GLN A 4 -28.54 -0.96 10.52
CA GLN A 4 -27.45 -1.93 10.55
C GLN A 4 -26.75 -2.01 9.19
N THR A 5 -25.47 -2.37 9.22
CA THR A 5 -24.64 -2.62 8.03
C THR A 5 -25.11 -3.87 7.29
N ILE A 6 -25.09 -3.83 5.96
CA ILE A 6 -25.43 -4.97 5.10
C ILE A 6 -24.31 -6.03 5.14
N SER A 7 -24.67 -7.31 5.17
CA SER A 7 -23.71 -8.42 5.00
C SER A 7 -23.22 -8.49 3.55
N LEU A 8 -21.92 -8.69 3.35
CA LEU A 8 -21.32 -8.81 2.02
C LEU A 8 -21.34 -10.28 1.58
N SER A 9 -22.22 -10.63 0.63
CA SER A 9 -22.13 -11.90 -0.10
C SER A 9 -21.13 -11.78 -1.25
N ASP A 10 -20.72 -12.91 -1.83
CA ASP A 10 -19.80 -12.92 -2.98
C ASP A 10 -20.37 -12.12 -4.16
N GLU A 11 -21.68 -12.26 -4.45
CA GLU A 11 -22.32 -11.52 -5.54
C GLU A 11 -22.34 -10.00 -5.28
N LEU A 12 -22.51 -9.60 -4.01
CA LEU A 12 -22.50 -8.19 -3.64
C LEU A 12 -21.08 -7.62 -3.62
N TYR A 13 -20.08 -8.43 -3.27
CA TYR A 13 -18.67 -8.06 -3.35
C TYR A 13 -18.25 -7.88 -4.82
N ASP A 14 -18.60 -8.80 -5.71
CA ASP A 14 -18.33 -8.67 -7.15
C ASP A 14 -19.00 -7.42 -7.73
N TYR A 15 -20.26 -7.16 -7.35
CA TYR A 15 -20.94 -5.91 -7.72
C TYR A 15 -20.20 -4.67 -7.22
N LEU A 16 -19.75 -4.67 -5.95
CA LEU A 16 -18.98 -3.57 -5.37
C LEU A 16 -17.73 -3.30 -6.19
N LEU A 17 -16.97 -4.34 -6.55
CA LEU A 17 -15.77 -4.20 -7.36
C LEU A 17 -16.11 -3.65 -8.76
N ASP A 18 -17.11 -4.20 -9.44
CA ASP A 18 -17.50 -3.81 -10.81
C ASP A 18 -17.93 -2.34 -10.92
N VAL A 19 -18.67 -1.83 -9.93
CA VAL A 19 -19.20 -0.45 -9.99
C VAL A 19 -18.33 0.60 -9.30
N SER A 20 -17.28 0.20 -8.57
CA SER A 20 -16.47 1.15 -7.77
C SER A 20 -14.96 1.03 -7.93
N LEU A 21 -14.40 -0.15 -8.21
CA LEU A 21 -12.95 -0.34 -8.27
C LEU A 21 -12.37 0.27 -9.55
N ARG A 22 -11.36 1.11 -9.40
CA ARG A 22 -10.63 1.81 -10.47
C ARG A 22 -9.14 1.51 -10.37
N GLU A 23 -8.81 0.24 -10.21
CA GLU A 23 -7.44 -0.22 -9.98
C GLU A 23 -6.54 0.08 -11.19
N HIS A 24 -5.43 0.79 -10.97
CA HIS A 24 -4.48 1.10 -12.03
C HIS A 24 -3.85 -0.19 -12.60
N PRO A 25 -3.59 -0.30 -13.92
CA PRO A 25 -3.03 -1.52 -14.51
C PRO A 25 -1.72 -2.03 -13.88
N VAL A 26 -0.91 -1.13 -13.30
CA VAL A 26 0.33 -1.52 -12.59
C VAL A 26 0.04 -2.24 -11.26
N LEU A 27 -0.99 -1.80 -10.53
CA LEU A 27 -1.47 -2.41 -9.30
C LEU A 27 -2.07 -3.79 -9.59
N GLN A 28 -2.92 -3.90 -10.62
CA GLN A 28 -3.49 -5.17 -11.07
C GLN A 28 -2.39 -6.21 -11.37
N ARG A 29 -1.32 -5.78 -12.06
CA ARG A 29 -0.19 -6.68 -12.38
C ARG A 29 0.59 -7.08 -11.15
N LEU A 30 0.88 -6.16 -10.22
CA LEU A 30 1.56 -6.50 -8.97
C LEU A 30 0.73 -7.47 -8.12
N ARG A 31 -0.58 -7.27 -8.06
CA ARG A 31 -1.51 -8.18 -7.39
C ARG A 31 -1.53 -9.55 -8.06
N ALA A 32 -1.62 -9.61 -9.38
CA ALA A 32 -1.53 -10.87 -10.11
C ALA A 32 -0.22 -11.61 -9.87
N GLU A 33 0.92 -10.90 -9.83
CA GLU A 33 2.24 -11.47 -9.53
C GLU A 33 2.27 -12.04 -8.11
N THR A 34 1.81 -11.26 -7.13
CA THR A 34 1.76 -11.65 -5.72
C THR A 34 0.88 -12.87 -5.49
N MET A 35 -0.24 -13.00 -6.21
CA MET A 35 -1.15 -14.15 -6.11
C MET A 35 -0.51 -15.50 -6.53
N THR A 36 0.65 -15.48 -7.19
CA THR A 36 1.40 -16.71 -7.50
C THR A 36 2.23 -17.23 -6.33
N LEU A 37 2.38 -16.44 -5.26
CA LEU A 37 3.21 -16.77 -4.10
C LEU A 37 2.42 -17.57 -3.06
N GLU A 38 3.12 -18.41 -2.30
CA GLU A 38 2.54 -19.20 -1.20
C GLU A 38 1.89 -18.32 -0.13
N MET A 39 2.48 -17.15 0.16
CA MET A 39 2.03 -16.19 1.16
C MET A 39 1.14 -15.07 0.59
N SER A 40 0.51 -15.29 -0.57
CA SER A 40 -0.28 -14.27 -1.29
C SER A 40 -1.43 -13.68 -0.47
N ASN A 41 -1.99 -14.44 0.47
CA ASN A 41 -3.07 -14.00 1.36
C ASN A 41 -2.64 -12.90 2.37
N MET A 42 -1.35 -12.57 2.46
CA MET A 42 -0.87 -11.41 3.23
C MET A 42 -1.17 -10.07 2.54
N GLN A 43 -1.43 -10.06 1.24
CA GLN A 43 -1.72 -8.85 0.49
C GLN A 43 -3.13 -8.33 0.80
N ILE A 44 -3.27 -7.01 0.91
CA ILE A 44 -4.58 -6.37 1.02
C ILE A 44 -5.41 -6.52 -0.26
N ALA A 45 -6.73 -6.44 -0.11
CA ALA A 45 -7.66 -6.43 -1.23
C ALA A 45 -7.55 -5.11 -2.04
N PRO A 46 -7.87 -5.11 -3.36
CA PRO A 46 -7.66 -3.95 -4.21
C PRO A 46 -8.54 -2.75 -3.81
N GLU A 47 -9.76 -2.97 -3.36
CA GLU A 47 -10.69 -1.95 -2.86
C GLU A 47 -10.23 -1.34 -1.53
N GLN A 48 -9.53 -2.11 -0.68
CA GLN A 48 -8.84 -1.57 0.49
C GLN A 48 -7.70 -0.64 0.08
N GLY A 49 -6.91 -1.02 -0.93
CA GLY A 49 -5.85 -0.16 -1.48
C GLY A 49 -6.39 1.15 -2.05
N GLN A 50 -7.50 1.08 -2.79
CA GLN A 50 -8.19 2.26 -3.31
C GLN A 50 -8.73 3.15 -2.18
N PHE A 51 -9.25 2.56 -1.11
CA PHE A 51 -9.69 3.30 0.06
C PHE A 51 -8.53 4.03 0.76
N MET A 52 -7.37 3.36 0.91
CA MET A 52 -6.17 4.00 1.47
C MET A 52 -5.69 5.17 0.60
N ALA A 53 -5.68 5.02 -0.73
CA ALA A 53 -5.35 6.09 -1.66
C ALA A 53 -6.28 7.31 -1.49
N LEU A 54 -7.61 7.08 -1.38
CA LEU A 54 -8.57 8.14 -1.10
C LEU A 54 -8.26 8.88 0.21
N LEU A 55 -7.89 8.15 1.28
CA LEU A 55 -7.52 8.78 2.55
C LEU A 55 -6.26 9.65 2.42
N VAL A 56 -5.25 9.18 1.67
CA VAL A 56 -4.03 9.96 1.39
C VAL A 56 -4.36 11.27 0.67
N GLU A 57 -5.22 11.23 -0.34
CA GLU A 57 -5.66 12.41 -1.08
C GLU A 57 -6.44 13.38 -0.19
N LEU A 58 -7.43 12.88 0.57
CA LEU A 58 -8.27 13.71 1.44
C LEU A 58 -7.47 14.41 2.55
N LEU A 59 -6.46 13.73 3.10
CA LEU A 59 -5.58 14.28 4.13
C LEU A 59 -4.46 15.15 3.55
N GLY A 60 -4.19 15.04 2.25
CA GLY A 60 -2.98 15.61 1.64
C GLY A 60 -1.70 15.08 2.29
N ALA A 61 -1.68 13.79 2.64
CA ALA A 61 -0.61 13.20 3.45
C ALA A 61 0.74 13.24 2.72
N ARG A 62 1.70 14.00 3.26
CA ARG A 62 3.04 14.18 2.69
C ARG A 62 4.09 13.25 3.29
N ARG A 63 3.85 12.69 4.47
CA ARG A 63 4.75 11.78 5.18
C ARG A 63 3.93 10.61 5.68
N ILE A 64 4.28 9.41 5.25
CA ILE A 64 3.59 8.17 5.62
C ILE A 64 4.64 7.17 6.08
N ILE A 65 4.32 6.40 7.10
CA ILE A 65 5.09 5.23 7.51
C ILE A 65 4.21 4.01 7.30
N GLU A 66 4.69 3.05 6.52
CA GLU A 66 4.08 1.73 6.34
C GLU A 66 4.90 0.69 7.10
N VAL A 67 4.25 -0.01 8.05
CA VAL A 67 4.87 -1.10 8.81
C VAL A 67 4.34 -2.42 8.28
N GLY A 68 5.22 -3.19 7.63
CA GLY A 68 4.87 -4.37 6.85
C GLY A 68 4.57 -3.99 5.40
N THR A 69 5.56 -4.20 4.53
CA THR A 69 5.50 -3.84 3.10
C THR A 69 5.14 -5.03 2.23
N PHE A 70 5.60 -6.23 2.58
CA PHE A 70 5.47 -7.45 1.79
C PHE A 70 5.87 -7.20 0.32
N THR A 71 5.00 -7.49 -0.65
CA THR A 71 5.26 -7.21 -2.08
C THR A 71 4.95 -5.76 -2.48
N GLY A 72 4.54 -4.89 -1.55
CA GLY A 72 4.48 -3.45 -1.76
C GLY A 72 3.23 -2.92 -2.44
N TYR A 73 2.12 -3.66 -2.43
CA TYR A 73 0.87 -3.22 -3.07
C TYR A 73 0.22 -2.02 -2.37
N SER A 74 0.15 -2.03 -1.04
CA SER A 74 -0.36 -0.90 -0.25
C SER A 74 0.56 0.32 -0.38
N ALA A 75 1.89 0.12 -0.32
CA ALA A 75 2.87 1.16 -0.58
C ALA A 75 2.64 1.84 -1.94
N LEU A 76 2.44 1.04 -2.98
CA LEU A 76 2.19 1.52 -4.33
C LEU A 76 0.87 2.32 -4.41
N CYS A 77 -0.21 1.82 -3.80
CA CYS A 77 -1.49 2.55 -3.72
C CYS A 77 -1.30 3.93 -3.06
N MET A 78 -0.65 3.98 -1.90
CA MET A 78 -0.44 5.23 -1.16
C MET A 78 0.49 6.17 -1.91
N ALA A 79 1.64 5.70 -2.39
CA ALA A 79 2.65 6.54 -3.04
C ALA A 79 2.14 7.23 -4.32
N GLN A 80 1.24 6.57 -5.07
CA GLN A 80 0.57 7.16 -6.23
C GLN A 80 -0.39 8.31 -5.84
N ALA A 81 -1.05 8.19 -4.69
CA ALA A 81 -2.01 9.17 -4.19
C ALA A 81 -1.34 10.37 -3.47
N MET A 82 -0.06 10.25 -3.09
CA MET A 82 0.63 11.32 -2.39
C MET A 82 0.78 12.59 -3.26
N PRO A 83 0.71 13.79 -2.66
CA PRO A 83 1.07 15.03 -3.33
C PRO A 83 2.56 15.04 -3.74
N GLU A 84 2.92 15.96 -4.63
CA GLU A 84 4.32 16.15 -5.04
C GLU A 84 5.23 16.44 -3.84
N GLY A 85 6.41 15.80 -3.83
CA GLY A 85 7.36 15.86 -2.72
C GLY A 85 6.97 15.01 -1.50
N GLY A 86 5.95 14.16 -1.61
CA GLY A 86 5.59 13.20 -0.58
C GLY A 86 6.64 12.10 -0.39
N GLU A 87 6.80 11.65 0.84
CA GLU A 87 7.74 10.60 1.27
C GLU A 87 7.01 9.49 2.05
N LEU A 88 7.19 8.26 1.59
CA LEU A 88 6.65 7.05 2.19
C LEU A 88 7.81 6.20 2.68
N ILE A 89 7.90 6.02 4.00
CA ILE A 89 8.88 5.11 4.61
C ILE A 89 8.22 3.74 4.76
N CYS A 90 8.79 2.73 4.12
CA CYS A 90 8.31 1.36 4.15
C CYS A 90 9.25 0.52 5.02
N CYS A 91 8.72 -0.13 6.06
CA CYS A 91 9.48 -1.02 6.94
C CYS A 91 9.12 -2.48 6.63
N ASP A 92 10.14 -3.30 6.38
CA ASP A 92 9.96 -4.75 6.28
C ASP A 92 11.22 -5.50 6.74
N LEU A 93 11.09 -6.80 7.01
CA LEU A 93 12.22 -7.68 7.30
C LEU A 93 12.72 -8.42 6.06
N SER A 94 11.86 -8.58 5.05
CA SER A 94 12.14 -9.43 3.90
C SER A 94 12.54 -8.61 2.68
N GLU A 95 13.83 -8.64 2.36
CA GLU A 95 14.33 -8.17 1.07
C GLU A 95 13.69 -8.97 -0.08
N GLN A 96 13.60 -10.30 0.07
CA GLN A 96 13.02 -11.20 -0.93
C GLN A 96 11.59 -10.80 -1.36
N TRP A 97 10.73 -10.40 -0.42
CA TRP A 97 9.35 -10.00 -0.75
C TRP A 97 9.30 -8.61 -1.38
N THR A 98 10.06 -7.68 -0.84
CA THR A 98 10.03 -6.28 -1.26
C THR A 98 10.67 -6.07 -2.63
N GLU A 99 11.63 -6.92 -3.01
CA GLU A 99 12.20 -6.97 -4.37
C GLU A 99 11.14 -7.25 -5.45
N ILE A 100 10.05 -7.96 -5.13
CA ILE A 100 8.95 -8.22 -6.07
C ILE A 100 8.22 -6.91 -6.43
N GLY A 101 8.02 -6.03 -5.44
CA GLY A 101 7.32 -4.76 -5.60
C GLY A 101 8.14 -3.66 -6.27
N ALA A 102 9.45 -3.65 -6.04
CA ALA A 102 10.34 -2.56 -6.48
C ALA A 102 10.24 -2.23 -7.99
N PRO A 103 10.21 -3.21 -8.92
CA PRO A 103 10.01 -2.92 -10.34
C PRO A 103 8.66 -2.27 -10.66
N PHE A 104 7.62 -2.53 -9.88
CA PHE A 104 6.30 -1.93 -10.07
C PHE A 104 6.27 -0.48 -9.59
N TRP A 105 6.97 -0.17 -8.50
CA TRP A 105 7.15 1.21 -8.02
C TRP A 105 7.90 2.07 -9.04
N GLU A 106 8.92 1.52 -9.70
CA GLU A 106 9.64 2.16 -10.80
C GLU A 106 8.73 2.40 -12.00
N ARG A 107 8.01 1.37 -12.46
CA ARG A 107 7.08 1.48 -13.59
C ARG A 107 5.93 2.46 -13.35
N ALA A 108 5.54 2.64 -12.09
CA ALA A 108 4.55 3.61 -11.66
C ALA A 108 5.12 5.02 -11.48
N GLY A 109 6.44 5.21 -11.57
CA GLY A 109 7.09 6.50 -11.41
C GLY A 109 7.07 7.04 -9.98
N VAL A 110 6.95 6.17 -8.98
CA VAL A 110 6.86 6.55 -7.55
C VAL A 110 8.03 6.05 -6.71
N ARG A 111 8.98 5.30 -7.29
CA ARG A 111 10.12 4.71 -6.56
C ARG A 111 10.84 5.74 -5.68
N GLN A 112 11.07 6.93 -6.21
CA GLN A 112 11.79 8.04 -5.55
C GLN A 112 11.07 8.59 -4.31
N ARG A 113 9.78 8.28 -4.14
CA ARG A 113 9.00 8.65 -2.96
C ARG A 113 9.07 7.59 -1.85
N ILE A 114 9.52 6.38 -2.19
CA ILE A 114 9.50 5.22 -1.29
C ILE A 114 10.90 5.05 -0.71
N ASP A 115 11.04 5.24 0.59
CA ASP A 115 12.23 4.89 1.36
C ASP A 115 12.01 3.52 2.01
N LEU A 116 12.56 2.47 1.39
CA LEU A 116 12.42 1.10 1.87
C LEU A 116 13.54 0.78 2.86
N ARG A 117 13.17 0.40 4.08
CA ARG A 117 14.06 0.02 5.18
C ARG A 117 13.90 -1.46 5.49
N ILE A 118 14.95 -2.23 5.22
CA ILE A 118 15.03 -3.65 5.57
C ILE A 118 15.64 -3.79 6.96
N ALA A 119 14.78 -3.74 7.98
CA ALA A 119 15.13 -3.83 9.39
C ALA A 119 13.86 -4.09 10.23
N PRO A 120 13.97 -4.54 11.49
CA PRO A 120 12.85 -4.49 12.41
C PRO A 120 12.26 -3.08 12.46
N ALA A 121 10.93 -2.97 12.28
CA ALA A 121 10.27 -1.66 12.19
C ALA A 121 10.54 -0.78 13.43
N LEU A 122 10.69 -1.39 14.62
CA LEU A 122 11.06 -0.67 15.84
C LEU A 122 12.40 0.06 15.70
N GLU A 123 13.42 -0.57 15.09
CA GLU A 123 14.72 0.06 14.87
C GLU A 123 14.59 1.25 13.90
N THR A 124 13.83 1.09 12.81
CA THR A 124 13.54 2.20 11.89
C THR A 124 12.83 3.35 12.60
N LEU A 125 11.85 3.07 13.46
CA LEU A 125 11.12 4.09 14.21
C LEU A 125 12.02 4.80 15.23
N ASP A 126 12.89 4.09 15.94
CA ASP A 126 13.85 4.66 16.88
C ASP A 126 14.87 5.57 16.17
N GLU A 127 15.35 5.19 14.98
CA GLU A 127 16.21 6.02 14.14
C GLU A 127 15.50 7.31 13.68
N LEU A 128 14.22 7.22 13.31
CA LEU A 128 13.43 8.39 12.94
C LEU A 128 13.26 9.35 14.11
N LEU A 129 13.00 8.84 15.31
CA LEU A 129 12.97 9.67 16.53
C LEU A 129 14.31 10.34 16.80
N ALA A 130 15.42 9.58 16.73
CA ALA A 130 16.77 10.10 16.96
C ALA A 130 17.20 11.17 15.94
N SER A 131 16.70 11.09 14.71
CA SER A 131 16.96 12.03 13.61
C SER A 131 16.01 13.24 13.60
N GLY A 132 15.18 13.41 14.62
CA GLY A 132 14.30 14.58 14.76
C GLY A 132 13.01 14.52 13.95
N HIS A 133 12.59 13.32 13.53
CA HIS A 133 11.29 13.09 12.87
C HIS A 133 10.15 12.81 13.86
N ALA A 134 10.34 13.16 15.15
CA ALA A 134 9.24 13.22 16.10
C ALA A 134 8.22 14.28 15.63
N GLY A 135 6.94 13.87 15.55
CA GLY A 135 5.85 14.61 14.91
C GLY A 135 5.59 16.02 15.43
#